data_AF-A0A929K915-F1
#
_entry.id   AF-A0A929K915-F1
#
_cell.length_a   1.000
_cell.length_b   1.000
_cell.length_c   1.000
_cell.angle_alpha   90.00
_cell.angle_beta   90.00
_cell.angle_gamma   90.00
#
_symmetry.space_group_name_H-M   'P 1'
#
loop_
_entity.id
_entity.type
_entity.pdbx_description
1 polymer ?
#
loop_
_entity_poly.entity_id
_entity_poly.type
_entity_poly.pdbx_seq_one_letter_code
_entity_poly.pdbx_strand_id
1 'polypeptide(L)' 'MNKRIKFSFSSVNSGKMTAIKAEDIAASSQRIKEEMKPVVRRYKRNETASVKDARRLVLNA' A
#
# COMPACT_ATOMS: atom_id res chain seq x y z
N MET A 1 0.60 -52.94 8.02
CA MET A 1 1.47 -52.46 6.92
C MET A 1 1.07 -51.04 6.58
N ASN A 2 1.81 -50.04 7.08
CA ASN A 2 1.53 -48.63 6.84
C ASN A 2 2.33 -48.18 5.59
N LYS A 3 1.65 -48.04 4.44
CA LYS A 3 2.32 -47.69 3.16
C LYS A 3 2.69 -46.21 3.17
N ARG A 4 3.99 -45.89 3.13
CA ARG A 4 4.49 -44.51 2.91
C ARG A 4 4.00 -44.01 1.56
N ILE A 5 3.09 -43.03 1.57
CA ILE A 5 2.67 -42.30 0.37
C ILE A 5 3.76 -41.25 0.09
N LYS A 6 4.46 -41.38 -1.05
CA LYS A 6 5.40 -40.36 -1.51
C LYS A 6 4.60 -39.20 -2.10
N PHE A 7 4.60 -38.06 -1.42
CA PHE A 7 4.07 -36.82 -1.96
C PHE A 7 5.16 -36.15 -2.82
N SER A 8 4.86 -35.86 -4.09
CA SER A 8 5.77 -35.12 -4.97
C SER A 8 5.59 -33.60 -4.77
N PHE A 9 6.67 -32.83 -4.74
CA PHE A 9 6.61 -31.36 -4.63
C PHE A 9 5.84 -30.69 -5.79
N SER A 10 5.67 -31.40 -6.92
CA SER A 10 4.86 -30.95 -8.05
C SER A 10 3.38 -30.78 -7.69
N SER A 11 2.82 -31.63 -6.82
CA SER A 11 1.39 -31.54 -6.42
C SER A 11 1.14 -30.48 -5.35
N VAL A 12 2.19 -29.98 -4.69
CA VAL A 12 2.07 -28.92 -3.67
C VAL A 12 1.85 -27.55 -4.32
N ASN A 13 2.34 -27.34 -5.55
CA ASN A 13 2.26 -26.05 -6.24
C ASN A 13 1.20 -25.98 -7.34
N SER A 14 0.63 -27.11 -7.79
CA SER A 14 -0.35 -27.18 -8.90
C SER A 14 -1.76 -26.67 -8.56
N GLY A 15 -1.87 -25.61 -7.75
CA GLY A 15 -3.15 -25.04 -7.32
C GLY A 15 -3.07 -23.88 -6.33
N LYS A 16 -1.86 -23.46 -5.94
CA LYS A 16 -1.66 -22.38 -4.95
C LYS A 16 -1.54 -20.98 -5.55
N MET A 17 -1.67 -20.85 -6.87
CA MET A 17 -1.77 -19.55 -7.53
C MET A 17 -3.24 -19.25 -7.83
N THR A 18 -3.87 -18.49 -6.94
CA THR A 18 -5.13 -17.81 -7.24
C THR A 18 -4.81 -16.63 -8.16
N ALA A 19 -5.39 -16.62 -9.36
CA ALA A 19 -5.30 -15.47 -10.24
C ALA A 19 -5.95 -14.26 -9.54
N ILE A 20 -5.19 -13.17 -9.40
CA ILE A 20 -5.73 -11.92 -8.85
C ILE A 20 -6.71 -11.37 -9.90
N LYS A 21 -7.99 -11.26 -9.54
CA LYS A 21 -9.00 -10.70 -10.45
C LYS A 21 -8.78 -9.19 -10.59
N ALA A 22 -9.10 -8.63 -11.77
CA ALA A 22 -9.00 -7.20 -12.01
C ALA A 22 -9.85 -6.37 -11.01
N GLU A 23 -10.98 -6.93 -10.57
CA GLU A 23 -11.87 -6.36 -9.55
C GLU A 23 -11.17 -6.17 -8.20
N ASP A 24 -10.37 -7.15 -7.77
CA ASP A 24 -9.64 -7.10 -6.50
C ASP A 24 -8.56 -6.00 -6.52
N ILE A 25 -7.92 -5.81 -7.69
CA ILE A 25 -6.93 -4.75 -7.92
C ILE A 25 -7.62 -3.38 -7.87
N ALA A 26 -8.78 -3.23 -8.51
CA ALA A 26 -9.54 -1.99 -8.51
C ALA A 26 -10.00 -1.62 -7.08
N ALA A 27 -10.56 -2.58 -6.35
CA ALA A 27 -11.00 -2.40 -4.97
C ALA A 27 -9.83 -2.09 -4.00
N SER A 28 -8.68 -2.71 -4.20
CA SER A 28 -7.46 -2.39 -3.44
C SER A 28 -6.96 -0.97 -3.75
N SER A 29 -6.91 -0.61 -5.03
CA SER A 29 -6.46 0.71 -5.48
C SER A 29 -7.34 1.84 -4.95
N GLN A 30 -8.66 1.61 -4.87
CA GLN A 30 -9.58 2.59 -4.29
C GLN A 30 -9.33 2.79 -2.80
N ARG A 31 -9.17 1.70 -2.03
CA ARG A 31 -8.84 1.78 -0.59
C ARG A 31 -7.54 2.53 -0.34
N ILE A 32 -6.50 2.23 -1.12
CA ILE A 32 -5.21 2.93 -1.03
C ILE A 32 -5.38 4.44 -1.30
N LYS A 33 -6.17 4.81 -2.32
CA LYS A 33 -6.45 6.22 -2.62
C LYS A 33 -7.19 6.92 -1.49
N GLU A 34 -8.14 6.25 -0.86
CA GLU A 34 -8.93 6.80 0.26
C GLU A 34 -8.06 7.04 1.49
N GLU A 35 -7.20 6.07 1.85
CA GLU A 35 -6.26 6.20 2.96
C GLU A 35 -5.15 7.24 2.70
N MET A 36 -4.74 7.41 1.44
CA MET A 36 -3.73 8.41 1.07
C MET A 36 -4.27 9.85 1.09
N LYS A 37 -5.57 10.07 0.88
CA LYS A 37 -6.17 11.42 0.89
C LYS A 37 -5.86 12.23 2.16
N PRO A 38 -6.07 11.74 3.39
CA PRO A 38 -5.75 12.50 4.60
C PRO A 38 -4.25 12.76 4.74
N VAL A 39 -3.40 11.80 4.35
CA VAL A 39 -1.94 11.95 4.41
C VAL A 39 -1.47 13.09 3.51
N VAL A 40 -1.92 13.11 2.25
CA VAL A 40 -1.58 14.17 1.29
C VAL A 40 -2.10 15.53 1.77
N ARG A 41 -3.31 15.58 2.33
CA ARG A 41 -3.87 16.81 2.91
C ARG A 41 -3.02 17.33 4.08
N ARG A 42 -2.56 16.45 4.97
CA ARG A 42 -1.69 16.81 6.09
C ARG A 42 -0.35 17.33 5.61
N TYR A 43 0.27 16.64 4.65
CA TYR A 43 1.52 17.07 4.04
C TYR A 43 1.44 18.49 3.47
N LYS A 44 0.42 18.76 2.64
CA LYS A 44 0.22 20.11 2.05
C LYS A 44 0.00 21.20 3.10
N ARG A 45 -0.72 20.90 4.19
CA ARG A 45 -0.90 21.84 5.31
C ARG A 45 0.43 22.15 6.00
N ASN A 46 1.26 21.13 6.24
CA ASN A 46 2.56 21.32 6.87
C ASN A 46 3.50 22.13 5.97
N GLU A 47 3.53 21.84 4.67
CA GLU A 47 4.34 22.57 3.69
C GLU A 47 3.96 24.05 3.64
N THR A 48 2.67 24.35 3.56
CA THR A 48 2.18 25.74 3.57
C THR A 48 2.47 26.47 4.89
N ALA A 49 2.40 25.78 6.03
CA ALA A 49 2.80 26.35 7.32
C ALA A 49 4.31 26.64 7.34
N SER A 50 5.14 25.67 6.92
CA SER A 50 6.60 25.82 6.86
C SER A 50 7.03 27.00 5.99
N VAL A 51 6.38 27.19 4.83
CA VAL A 51 6.67 28.34 3.94
C VAL A 51 6.30 29.66 4.61
N LYS A 52 5.17 29.72 5.34
CA LYS A 52 4.77 30.93 6.08
C LYS A 52 5.75 31.26 7.20
N ASP A 53 6.20 30.26 7.95
CA ASP A 53 7.14 30.45 9.05
C ASP A 53 8.52 30.90 8.53
N ALA A 54 9.00 30.29 7.44
CA ALA A 54 10.22 30.73 6.77
C ALA A 54 10.13 32.19 6.31
N ARG A 55 9.00 32.61 5.72
CA ARG A 55 8.79 34.02 5.34
C ARG A 55 8.80 34.96 6.54
N ARG A 56 8.19 34.56 7.66
CA ARG A 56 8.21 35.36 8.90
C ARG A 56 9.63 35.50 9.46
N LEU A 57 10.42 34.43 9.42
CA LEU A 57 11.82 34.47 9.86
C LEU A 57 12.65 35.43 9.01
N VAL A 58 12.49 35.39 7.68
CA VAL A 58 13.21 36.29 6.76
C VAL A 58 12.79 37.76 6.92
N LEU A 59 11.50 38.02 7.21
CA LEU A 59 11.00 39.39 7.40
C LEU A 59 11.35 39.99 8.77
N ASN A 60 11.67 39.15 9.76
CA ASN A 60 12.07 39.57 11.11
C ASN A 60 13.61 39.57 11.31
N ALA A 61 14.39 39.24 10.28
CA ALA A 61 15.85 39.29 10.25
C ALA A 61 16.31 40.59 9.55
#